data_AF-F8LCP8-F1
#
_entry.id   AF-F8LCP8-F1
#
_cell.length_a   1.000
_cell.length_b   1.000
_cell.length_c   1.000
_cell.angle_alpha   90.00
_cell.angle_beta   90.00
_cell.angle_gamma   90.00
#
_symmetry.space_group_name_H-M   'P 1'
#
loop_
_entity.id
_entity.type
_entity.pdbx_description
1 polymer ?
#
loop_
_entity_poly.entity_id
_entity_poly.type
_entity_poly.pdbx_seq_one_letter_code
_entity_poly.pdbx_strand_id
1 'polypeptide(L)'
;MPESNEVIRQALGMGSITVEMSSKGMPFNAMWENYERRIVVDKRASKDQGSLLCHLLFELTNAVAEPRYQELCELAIDGLIDCDSYVEAVERIEYENMVRTVAIIEKGISSGIFPSTAGWEVIHDFDIHYKIQQLAGHSLLIAKEYQEITGRKRFSSYQGTVKNLKRMSHSEKMSLIEYLSSQYFHSKRKISNA
;
A
#
# COMPACT_ATOMS: atom_id res chain seq x y z
N MET A 1 13.14 17.70 4.13
CA MET A 1 13.23 17.14 5.49
C MET A 1 14.25 15.99 5.48
N PRO A 2 15.04 15.75 6.54
CA PRO A 2 16.04 14.68 6.54
C PRO A 2 15.47 13.30 6.17
N GLU A 3 14.31 12.93 6.70
CA GLU A 3 13.67 11.63 6.48
C GLU A 3 13.13 11.47 5.04
N SER A 4 12.51 12.50 4.47
CA SER A 4 12.09 12.48 3.06
C SER A 4 13.31 12.40 2.13
N ASN A 5 14.39 13.12 2.46
CA ASN A 5 15.63 13.10 1.69
C ASN A 5 16.34 11.74 1.79
N GLU A 6 16.22 11.05 2.93
CA GLU A 6 16.71 9.68 3.10
C GLU A 6 16.00 8.73 2.15
N VAL A 7 14.67 8.75 2.10
CA VAL A 7 13.88 7.91 1.18
C VAL A 7 14.27 8.19 -0.27
N ILE A 8 14.33 9.46 -0.67
CA ILE A 8 14.74 9.86 -2.02
C ILE A 8 16.15 9.34 -2.35
N ARG A 9 17.11 9.52 -1.44
CA ARG A 9 18.49 9.07 -1.65
C ARG A 9 18.61 7.56 -1.73
N GLN A 10 17.89 6.81 -0.90
CA GLN A 10 17.86 5.34 -0.99
C GLN A 10 17.27 4.90 -2.34
N ALA A 11 16.12 5.45 -2.73
CA ALA A 11 15.45 5.12 -3.99
C ALA A 11 16.34 5.41 -5.21
N LEU A 12 17.01 6.57 -5.24
CA LEU A 12 17.95 6.95 -6.30
C LEU A 12 19.27 6.17 -6.24
N GLY A 13 19.68 5.72 -5.07
CA GLY A 13 20.85 4.87 -4.88
C GLY A 13 20.71 3.49 -5.54
N MET A 14 19.47 3.05 -5.81
CA MET A 14 19.15 1.81 -6.50
C MET A 14 19.02 1.98 -8.03
N GLY A 15 19.16 3.22 -8.53
CA GLY A 15 19.03 3.54 -9.95
C GLY A 15 18.17 4.77 -10.18
N SER A 16 18.27 5.35 -11.37
CA SER A 16 17.46 6.50 -11.77
C SER A 16 15.98 6.19 -11.71
N ILE A 17 15.17 7.17 -11.30
CA ILE A 17 13.72 7.11 -11.27
C ILE A 17 13.15 8.22 -12.15
N THR A 18 12.21 7.88 -13.02
CA THR A 18 11.44 8.86 -13.78
C THR A 18 10.04 9.04 -13.18
N VAL A 19 9.46 10.22 -13.34
CA VAL A 19 8.08 10.51 -12.94
C VAL A 19 7.30 10.88 -14.18
N GLU A 20 6.24 10.13 -14.47
CA GLU A 20 5.43 10.29 -15.68
C GLU A 20 3.98 10.59 -15.33
N MET A 21 3.39 11.54 -16.04
CA MET A 21 1.99 11.92 -15.85
C MET A 21 1.11 11.17 -16.85
N SER A 22 0.26 10.26 -16.38
CA SER A 22 -0.68 9.49 -17.19
C SER A 22 -2.04 10.21 -17.31
N SER A 23 -2.61 10.22 -18.52
CA SER A 23 -3.99 10.63 -18.78
C SER A 23 -4.98 9.46 -18.73
N LYS A 24 -4.49 8.21 -18.69
CA LYS A 24 -5.32 7.02 -18.56
C LYS A 24 -5.78 6.89 -17.11
N GLY A 25 -7.00 6.39 -16.91
CA GLY A 25 -7.54 6.22 -15.56
C GLY A 25 -6.80 5.14 -14.86
N MET A 26 -6.23 5.49 -13.72
CA MET A 26 -5.58 4.52 -12.87
C MET A 26 -6.48 4.23 -11.67
N PRO A 27 -6.47 3.00 -11.15
CA PRO A 27 -7.14 2.68 -9.90
C PRO A 27 -6.54 3.43 -8.71
N PHE A 28 -5.31 3.92 -8.85
CA PHE A 28 -4.56 4.67 -7.84
C PHE A 28 -4.09 6.01 -8.36
N ASN A 29 -3.86 6.96 -7.45
CA ASN A 29 -3.42 8.31 -7.79
C ASN A 29 -1.97 8.37 -8.29
N ALA A 30 -1.13 7.44 -7.83
CA ALA A 30 0.19 7.16 -8.36
C ALA A 30 0.47 5.66 -8.24
N MET A 31 1.50 5.17 -8.94
CA MET A 31 1.93 3.78 -8.91
C MET A 31 3.42 3.68 -9.24
N TRP A 32 4.16 2.92 -8.45
CA TRP A 32 5.51 2.46 -8.76
C TRP A 32 5.48 1.34 -9.80
N GLU A 33 6.17 1.53 -10.91
CA GLU A 33 6.40 0.51 -11.92
C GLU A 33 7.87 0.08 -11.90
N ASN A 34 8.09 -1.14 -11.40
CA ASN A 34 9.41 -1.70 -11.13
C ASN A 34 10.26 -1.88 -12.40
N TYR A 35 9.70 -2.44 -13.48
CA TYR A 35 10.46 -2.78 -14.70
C TYR A 35 11.13 -1.57 -15.36
N GLU A 36 10.42 -0.45 -15.44
CA GLU A 36 10.93 0.79 -16.04
C GLU A 36 11.48 1.77 -14.98
N ARG A 37 11.45 1.39 -13.69
CA ARG A 37 11.79 2.25 -12.54
C ARG A 37 11.13 3.63 -12.62
N ARG A 38 9.82 3.65 -12.86
CA ARG A 38 9.07 4.91 -13.01
C ARG A 38 7.92 5.01 -12.01
N ILE A 39 7.64 6.23 -11.59
CA ILE A 39 6.41 6.56 -10.87
C ILE A 39 5.42 7.14 -11.87
N VAL A 40 4.32 6.42 -12.09
CA VAL A 40 3.23 6.88 -12.93
C VAL A 40 2.22 7.61 -12.05
N VAL A 41 1.84 8.84 -12.39
CA VAL A 41 0.88 9.66 -11.64
C VAL A 41 -0.36 9.91 -12.50
N ASP A 42 -1.56 9.66 -11.97
CA ASP A 42 -2.80 9.99 -12.68
C ASP A 42 -2.99 11.51 -12.68
N LYS A 43 -3.02 12.12 -13.87
CA LYS A 43 -3.25 13.57 -14.05
C LYS A 43 -4.55 14.07 -13.41
N ARG A 44 -5.54 13.19 -13.19
CA ARG A 44 -6.83 13.53 -12.58
C ARG A 44 -6.85 13.40 -11.07
N ALA A 45 -5.88 12.68 -10.51
CA ALA A 45 -5.80 12.41 -9.09
C ALA A 45 -5.23 13.59 -8.28
N SER A 46 -4.35 14.38 -8.88
CA SER A 46 -3.72 15.52 -8.22
C SER A 46 -4.67 16.72 -8.10
N LYS A 47 -5.63 16.64 -7.16
CA LYS A 47 -6.54 17.75 -6.83
C LYS A 47 -5.81 18.88 -6.10
N ASP A 48 -4.73 18.58 -5.38
CA ASP A 48 -3.88 19.54 -4.70
C ASP A 48 -2.42 19.03 -4.58
N GLN A 49 -1.49 19.96 -4.35
CA GLN A 49 -0.05 19.68 -4.28
C GLN A 49 0.35 18.78 -3.11
N GLY A 50 -0.36 18.86 -1.97
CA GLY A 50 -0.06 18.06 -0.80
C GLY A 50 -0.40 16.59 -0.99
N SER A 51 -1.58 16.31 -1.55
CA SER A 51 -1.96 14.96 -1.93
C SER A 51 -0.97 14.34 -2.90
N LEU A 52 -0.56 15.08 -3.94
CA LEU A 52 0.44 14.61 -4.90
C LEU A 52 1.78 14.29 -4.21
N LEU A 53 2.25 15.16 -3.30
CA LEU A 53 3.48 14.94 -2.55
C LEU A 53 3.40 13.65 -1.71
N CYS A 54 2.25 13.40 -1.06
CA CYS A 54 2.01 12.18 -0.29
C CYS A 54 2.12 10.93 -1.19
N HIS A 55 1.45 10.93 -2.35
CA HIS A 55 1.52 9.83 -3.31
C HIS A 55 2.94 9.60 -3.83
N LEU A 56 3.67 10.65 -4.21
CA LEU A 56 5.05 10.52 -4.67
C LEU A 56 5.97 9.94 -3.60
N LEU A 57 5.84 10.39 -2.34
CA LEU A 57 6.66 9.88 -1.24
C LEU A 57 6.34 8.41 -0.93
N PHE A 58 5.07 8.01 -1.03
CA PHE A 58 4.68 6.62 -0.89
C PHE A 58 5.30 5.75 -1.98
N GLU A 59 5.20 6.15 -3.25
CA GLU A 59 5.78 5.36 -4.34
C GLU A 59 7.32 5.30 -4.28
N LEU A 60 7.98 6.35 -3.80
CA LEU A 60 9.42 6.29 -3.50
C LEU A 60 9.74 5.32 -2.36
N THR A 61 8.85 5.21 -1.36
CA THR A 61 9.00 4.22 -0.29
C THR A 61 8.80 2.80 -0.82
N ASN A 62 7.85 2.60 -1.75
CA ASN A 62 7.68 1.32 -2.46
C ASN A 62 8.93 0.97 -3.28
N ALA A 63 9.53 1.94 -3.97
CA ALA A 63 10.78 1.74 -4.71
C ALA A 63 11.93 1.28 -3.79
N VAL A 64 12.04 1.84 -2.58
CA VAL A 64 13.03 1.40 -1.58
C VAL A 64 12.77 -0.03 -1.09
N ALA A 65 11.51 -0.46 -1.04
CA ALA A 65 11.12 -1.80 -0.60
C ALA A 65 11.29 -2.87 -1.69
N GLU A 66 11.63 -2.50 -2.93
CA GLU A 66 11.78 -3.41 -4.08
C GLU A 66 12.61 -4.68 -3.80
N PRO A 67 13.75 -4.65 -3.08
CA PRO A 67 14.52 -5.86 -2.81
C PRO A 67 13.75 -6.86 -1.94
N ARG A 68 12.90 -6.38 -1.03
CA ARG A 68 12.04 -7.25 -0.19
C ARG A 68 10.96 -7.92 -1.05
N TYR A 69 10.39 -7.20 -2.01
CA TYR A 69 9.45 -7.80 -2.96
C TYR A 69 10.12 -8.84 -3.85
N GLN A 70 11.33 -8.57 -4.33
CA GLN A 70 12.11 -9.52 -5.12
C GLN A 70 12.40 -10.82 -4.34
N GLU A 71 12.82 -10.70 -3.07
CA GLU A 71 13.02 -11.85 -2.19
C GLU A 71 11.74 -12.68 -2.02
N LEU A 72 10.58 -12.04 -1.81
CA LEU A 72 9.30 -12.74 -1.73
C LEU A 72 8.94 -13.46 -3.05
N CYS A 73 9.21 -12.83 -4.19
CA CYS A 73 9.00 -13.45 -5.50
C CYS A 73 9.89 -14.68 -5.70
N GLU A 74 11.16 -14.61 -5.30
CA GLU A 74 12.10 -15.74 -5.35
C GLU A 74 11.61 -16.90 -4.48
N LEU A 75 11.24 -16.62 -3.22
CA LEU A 75 10.65 -17.63 -2.32
C LEU A 75 9.39 -18.27 -2.93
N ALA A 76 8.54 -17.49 -3.60
CA ALA A 76 7.34 -17.97 -4.25
C ALA A 76 7.66 -18.89 -5.44
N ILE A 77 8.57 -18.46 -6.32
CA ILE A 77 9.03 -19.22 -7.50
C ILE A 77 9.62 -20.56 -7.07
N ASP A 78 10.46 -20.56 -6.04
CA ASP A 78 11.09 -21.76 -5.48
C ASP A 78 10.12 -22.64 -4.68
N GLY A 79 8.90 -22.15 -4.42
CA GLY A 79 7.87 -22.86 -3.66
C GLY A 79 8.17 -22.97 -2.17
N LEU A 80 9.00 -22.07 -1.63
CA LEU A 80 9.38 -21.99 -0.21
C LEU A 80 8.39 -21.19 0.63
N ILE A 81 7.49 -20.45 0.00
CA ILE A 81 6.37 -19.74 0.62
C ILE A 81 5.06 -20.13 -0.07
N ASP A 82 3.99 -20.26 0.70
CA ASP A 82 2.65 -20.49 0.14
C ASP A 82 1.95 -19.18 -0.22
N CYS A 83 0.82 -19.29 -0.91
CA CYS A 83 0.07 -18.15 -1.43
C CYS A 83 -0.50 -17.24 -0.32
N ASP A 84 -1.01 -17.80 0.79
CA ASP A 84 -1.57 -16.98 1.87
C ASP A 84 -0.45 -16.21 2.59
N SER A 85 0.67 -16.88 2.86
CA SER A 85 1.86 -16.29 3.49
C SER A 85 2.51 -15.21 2.60
N TYR A 86 2.60 -15.44 1.28
CA TYR A 86 3.08 -14.45 0.32
C TYR A 86 2.19 -13.21 0.33
N VAL A 87 0.87 -13.39 0.26
CA VAL A 87 -0.09 -12.28 0.26
C VAL A 87 -0.01 -11.46 1.54
N GLU A 88 0.05 -12.10 2.72
CA GLU A 88 0.22 -11.39 3.98
C GLU A 88 1.55 -10.61 4.01
N ALA A 89 2.64 -11.21 3.53
CA ALA A 89 3.95 -10.56 3.52
C ALA A 89 3.99 -9.33 2.61
N VAL A 90 3.41 -9.39 1.40
CA VAL A 90 3.30 -8.24 0.49
C VAL A 90 2.46 -7.13 1.13
N GLU A 91 1.27 -7.46 1.65
CA GLU A 91 0.40 -6.50 2.35
C GLU A 91 1.10 -5.85 3.55
N ARG A 92 1.96 -6.62 4.26
CA ARG A 92 2.76 -6.09 5.37
C ARG A 92 3.81 -5.10 4.91
N ILE A 93 4.49 -5.35 3.80
CA ILE A 93 5.44 -4.40 3.21
C ILE A 93 4.71 -3.10 2.84
N GLU A 94 3.59 -3.19 2.14
CA GLU A 94 2.81 -2.01 1.74
C GLU A 94 2.27 -1.22 2.94
N TYR A 95 1.79 -1.93 3.96
CA TYR A 95 1.35 -1.35 5.21
C TYR A 95 2.48 -0.57 5.91
N GLU A 96 3.66 -1.18 6.03
CA GLU A 96 4.84 -0.53 6.62
C GLU A 96 5.26 0.71 5.83
N ASN A 97 5.21 0.64 4.50
CA ASN A 97 5.53 1.76 3.61
C ASN A 97 4.53 2.92 3.79
N MET A 98 3.23 2.60 3.92
CA MET A 98 2.17 3.56 4.17
C MET A 98 2.36 4.25 5.53
N VAL A 99 2.56 3.48 6.61
CA VAL A 99 2.79 4.00 7.96
C VAL A 99 4.03 4.90 7.99
N ARG A 100 5.13 4.46 7.37
CA ARG A 100 6.36 5.25 7.28
C ARG A 100 6.14 6.55 6.52
N THR A 101 5.44 6.49 5.40
CA THR A 101 5.15 7.67 4.58
C THR A 101 4.34 8.69 5.38
N VAL A 102 3.25 8.27 6.02
CA VAL A 102 2.41 9.19 6.80
C VAL A 102 3.17 9.78 7.99
N ALA A 103 4.01 9.00 8.69
CA ALA A 103 4.86 9.55 9.75
C ALA A 103 5.82 10.65 9.24
N ILE A 104 6.41 10.49 8.05
CA ILE A 104 7.26 11.52 7.43
C ILE A 104 6.42 12.75 7.06
N ILE A 105 5.23 12.54 6.50
CA ILE A 105 4.31 13.62 6.11
C ILE A 105 3.85 14.44 7.32
N GLU A 106 3.38 13.78 8.39
CA GLU A 106 2.94 14.42 9.63
C GLU A 106 4.06 15.24 10.27
N LYS A 107 5.29 14.69 10.30
CA LYS A 107 6.47 15.43 10.75
C LYS A 107 6.74 16.66 9.86
N GLY A 108 6.58 16.51 8.54
CA GLY A 108 6.79 17.59 7.58
C GLY A 108 5.78 18.72 7.73
N ILE A 109 4.51 18.39 8.00
CA ILE A 109 3.45 19.36 8.28
C ILE A 109 3.74 20.10 9.58
N SER A 110 4.01 19.36 10.67
CA SER A 110 4.29 19.97 11.98
C SER A 110 5.53 20.86 11.97
N SER A 111 6.48 20.60 11.07
CA SER A 111 7.67 21.43 10.85
C SER A 111 7.45 22.60 9.87
N GLY A 112 6.25 22.77 9.31
CA GLY A 112 5.94 23.80 8.32
C GLY A 112 6.60 23.61 6.95
N ILE A 113 7.11 22.41 6.66
CA ILE A 113 7.82 22.08 5.41
C ILE A 113 6.84 21.57 4.34
N PHE A 114 5.86 20.77 4.74
CA PHE A 114 4.83 20.22 3.85
C PHE A 114 3.49 20.93 4.05
N PRO A 115 2.66 21.05 3.00
CA PRO A 115 1.32 21.61 3.12
C PRO A 115 0.45 20.71 4.00
N SER A 116 -0.49 21.31 4.75
CA SER A 116 -1.43 20.58 5.61
C SER A 116 -2.38 19.64 4.85
N THR A 117 -2.45 19.78 3.52
CA THR A 117 -3.22 18.90 2.64
C THR A 117 -2.46 17.62 2.27
N ALA A 118 -1.19 17.48 2.63
CA ALA A 118 -0.45 16.24 2.46
C ALA A 118 -0.85 15.24 3.57
N GLY A 119 -1.44 14.11 3.22
CA GLY A 119 -1.68 13.06 4.20
C GLY A 119 -2.73 12.05 3.78
N TRP A 120 -2.72 10.92 4.47
CA TRP A 120 -3.75 9.89 4.41
C TRP A 120 -4.16 9.49 5.82
N GLU A 121 -5.39 9.01 5.95
CA GLU A 121 -5.80 8.33 7.16
C GLU A 121 -5.18 6.93 7.20
N VAL A 122 -4.45 6.62 8.27
CA VAL A 122 -3.78 5.33 8.45
C VAL A 122 -4.41 4.54 9.58
N ILE A 123 -4.77 3.30 9.26
CA ILE A 123 -5.15 2.28 10.24
C ILE A 123 -3.85 1.66 10.76
N HIS A 124 -3.40 2.06 11.94
CA HIS A 124 -2.12 1.67 12.56
C HIS A 124 -2.13 0.26 13.18
N ASP A 125 -3.18 -0.52 12.94
CA ASP A 125 -3.27 -1.92 13.30
C ASP A 125 -3.21 -2.74 12.00
N PHE A 126 -2.13 -3.51 11.84
CA PHE A 126 -1.94 -4.31 10.63
C PHE A 126 -3.05 -5.33 10.42
N ASP A 127 -3.56 -5.97 11.47
CA ASP A 127 -4.57 -7.02 11.33
C ASP A 127 -5.91 -6.44 10.85
N ILE A 128 -6.26 -5.24 11.31
CA ILE A 128 -7.43 -4.51 10.82
C ILE A 128 -7.20 -4.05 9.37
N HIS A 129 -6.03 -3.46 9.09
CA HIS A 129 -5.67 -3.04 7.73
C HIS A 129 -5.75 -4.21 6.75
N TYR A 130 -5.11 -5.33 7.07
CA TYR A 130 -5.09 -6.53 6.24
C TYR A 130 -6.49 -7.07 5.98
N LYS A 131 -7.36 -7.15 7.00
CA LYS A 131 -8.77 -7.55 6.80
C LYS A 131 -9.52 -6.61 5.85
N ILE A 132 -9.27 -5.31 5.92
CA ILE A 132 -9.88 -4.34 4.99
C ILE A 132 -9.37 -4.58 3.57
N GLN A 133 -8.08 -4.82 3.38
CA GLN A 133 -7.50 -5.11 2.06
C GLN A 133 -8.05 -6.41 1.46
N GLN A 134 -8.28 -7.44 2.29
CA GLN A 134 -8.95 -8.67 1.88
C GLN A 134 -10.38 -8.42 1.40
N LEU A 135 -11.13 -7.59 2.12
CA LEU A 135 -12.52 -7.25 1.79
C LEU A 135 -12.61 -6.37 0.54
N ALA A 136 -11.68 -5.42 0.37
CA ALA A 136 -11.59 -4.56 -0.80
C ALA A 136 -11.16 -5.31 -2.06
N GLY A 137 -10.59 -6.52 -1.91
CA GLY A 137 -10.12 -7.36 -3.00
C GLY A 137 -8.67 -7.06 -3.42
N HIS A 138 -7.96 -6.22 -2.67
CA HIS A 138 -6.55 -5.92 -2.91
C HIS A 138 -5.69 -7.18 -2.76
N SER A 139 -5.85 -7.89 -1.64
CA SER A 139 -5.14 -9.15 -1.39
C SER A 139 -5.42 -10.23 -2.44
N LEU A 140 -6.56 -10.15 -3.13
CA LEU A 140 -6.87 -11.04 -4.24
C LEU A 140 -6.07 -10.71 -5.51
N LEU A 141 -5.73 -9.44 -5.73
CA LEU A 141 -4.84 -9.03 -6.82
C LEU A 141 -3.43 -9.57 -6.59
N ILE A 142 -2.92 -9.44 -5.36
CA ILE A 142 -1.61 -10.01 -4.98
C ILE A 142 -1.61 -11.54 -5.14
N ALA A 143 -2.70 -12.20 -4.75
CA ALA A 143 -2.83 -13.66 -4.94
C ALA A 143 -2.83 -14.08 -6.42
N LYS A 144 -3.25 -13.21 -7.34
CA LYS A 144 -3.15 -13.44 -8.79
C LYS A 144 -1.72 -13.28 -9.27
N GLU A 145 -1.03 -12.24 -8.83
CA GLU A 145 0.39 -12.03 -9.13
C GLU A 145 1.23 -13.24 -8.70
N TYR A 146 1.00 -13.77 -7.49
CA TYR A 146 1.63 -15.01 -7.03
C TYR A 146 1.44 -16.17 -8.03
N GLN A 147 0.24 -16.32 -8.60
CA GLN A 147 -0.03 -17.38 -9.57
C GLN A 147 0.69 -17.14 -10.90
N GLU A 148 0.77 -15.88 -11.32
CA GLU A 148 1.45 -15.47 -12.55
C GLU A 148 2.95 -15.76 -12.46
N ILE A 149 3.60 -15.34 -11.37
CA ILE A 149 5.05 -15.55 -11.19
C ILE A 149 5.41 -17.02 -10.99
N THR A 150 4.56 -17.81 -10.32
CA THR A 150 4.83 -19.24 -10.07
C THR A 150 4.36 -20.16 -11.19
N GLY A 151 3.58 -19.66 -12.16
CA GLY A 151 2.93 -20.47 -13.20
C GLY A 151 1.86 -21.44 -12.67
N ARG A 152 1.45 -21.32 -11.40
CA ARG A 152 0.50 -22.24 -10.75
C ARG A 152 -0.94 -21.80 -11.04
N LYS A 153 -1.60 -22.47 -11.99
CA LYS A 153 -2.97 -22.15 -12.48
C LYS A 153 -4.13 -22.31 -11.48
N ARG A 154 -3.89 -22.66 -10.21
CA ARG A 154 -4.99 -22.96 -9.26
C ARG A 154 -5.25 -21.80 -8.31
N PHE A 155 -6.23 -20.99 -8.69
CA PHE A 155 -6.87 -19.92 -7.90
C PHE A 155 -7.46 -20.37 -6.54
N SER A 156 -7.51 -21.68 -6.29
CA SER A 156 -8.18 -22.28 -5.14
C SER A 156 -7.41 -22.17 -3.82
N SER A 157 -6.15 -21.70 -3.80
CA SER A 157 -5.33 -21.67 -2.58
C SER A 157 -5.62 -20.49 -1.66
N TYR A 158 -5.81 -19.28 -2.18
CA TYR A 158 -5.97 -18.11 -1.31
C TYR A 158 -7.26 -18.19 -0.49
N GLN A 159 -7.15 -18.27 0.84
CA GLN A 159 -8.29 -18.29 1.74
C GLN A 159 -8.51 -16.94 2.42
N GLY A 160 -7.42 -16.21 2.69
CA GLY A 160 -7.45 -15.04 3.56
C GLY A 160 -7.83 -15.40 5.00
N THR A 161 -7.95 -14.37 5.85
CA THR A 161 -8.25 -14.53 7.28
C THR A 161 -9.69 -14.14 7.62
N VAL A 162 -10.39 -13.44 6.73
CA VAL A 162 -11.79 -13.09 6.90
C VAL A 162 -12.68 -14.34 6.69
N LYS A 163 -13.35 -14.75 7.76
CA LYS A 163 -14.30 -15.88 7.74
C LYS A 163 -15.39 -15.64 6.68
N ASN A 164 -15.65 -16.64 5.85
CA ASN A 164 -16.65 -16.61 4.78
C ASN A 164 -16.44 -15.53 3.70
N LEU A 165 -15.23 -14.95 3.56
CA LEU A 165 -14.93 -13.90 2.57
C LEU A 165 -15.43 -14.20 1.15
N LYS A 166 -15.26 -15.45 0.69
CA LYS A 166 -15.69 -15.93 -0.64
C LYS A 166 -17.22 -15.98 -0.82
N ARG A 167 -17.98 -16.02 0.28
CA ARG A 167 -19.45 -16.12 0.28
C ARG A 167 -20.14 -14.79 0.56
N MET A 168 -19.40 -13.78 1.01
CA MET A 168 -19.94 -12.44 1.29
C MET A 168 -20.31 -11.73 -0.01
N SER A 169 -21.52 -11.17 -0.02
CA SER A 169 -21.97 -10.18 -1.01
C SER A 169 -21.13 -8.90 -0.95
N HIS A 170 -21.17 -8.10 -2.01
CA HIS A 170 -20.47 -6.81 -2.04
C HIS A 170 -20.95 -5.88 -0.91
N SER A 171 -22.25 -5.81 -0.64
CA SER A 171 -22.81 -4.97 0.43
C SER A 171 -22.31 -5.40 1.81
N GLU A 172 -22.23 -6.71 2.09
CA GLU A 172 -21.69 -7.21 3.36
C GLU A 172 -20.21 -6.83 3.54
N LYS A 173 -19.42 -6.92 2.46
CA LYS A 173 -18.01 -6.50 2.49
C LYS A 173 -17.88 -5.00 2.78
N MET A 174 -18.68 -4.16 2.11
CA MET A 174 -18.65 -2.72 2.33
C MET A 174 -19.08 -2.33 3.75
N SER A 175 -20.15 -2.95 4.28
CA SER A 175 -20.57 -2.73 5.67
C SER A 175 -19.50 -3.15 6.68
N LEU A 176 -18.79 -4.25 6.42
CA LEU A 176 -17.71 -4.69 7.31
C LEU A 176 -16.47 -3.79 7.23
N ILE A 177 -16.11 -3.30 6.04
CA ILE A 177 -15.06 -2.29 5.88
C ILE A 177 -15.42 -1.03 6.68
N GLU A 178 -16.64 -0.52 6.52
CA GLU A 178 -17.11 0.66 7.27
C GLU A 178 -17.06 0.44 8.78
N TYR A 179 -17.51 -0.74 9.25
CA TYR A 179 -17.43 -1.11 10.65
C TYR A 179 -15.98 -1.12 11.16
N LEU A 180 -15.07 -1.83 10.47
CA LEU A 180 -13.66 -1.95 10.87
C LEU A 180 -12.96 -0.58 10.91
N SER A 181 -13.19 0.25 9.88
CA SER A 181 -12.67 1.62 9.83
C SER A 181 -13.24 2.47 10.96
N SER A 182 -14.55 2.39 11.23
CA SER A 182 -15.18 3.20 12.28
C SER A 182 -14.69 2.84 13.69
N GLN A 183 -14.56 1.55 14.03
CA GLN A 183 -14.06 1.11 15.33
C GLN A 183 -12.67 1.67 15.60
N TYR A 184 -11.83 1.62 14.57
CA TYR A 184 -10.49 2.14 14.62
C TYR A 184 -10.45 3.67 14.89
N PHE A 185 -11.18 4.47 14.12
CA PHE A 185 -11.16 5.94 14.29
C PHE A 185 -11.88 6.42 15.57
N HIS A 186 -12.90 5.71 16.05
CA HIS A 186 -13.55 6.03 17.32
C HIS A 186 -12.66 5.74 18.53
N SER A 187 -11.82 4.71 18.45
CA SER A 187 -10.88 4.37 19.53
C SER A 187 -9.81 5.45 19.74
N LYS A 188 -9.28 6.06 18.65
CA LYS A 188 -8.30 7.15 18.74
C LYS A 188 -8.86 8.44 19.32
N ARG A 189 -10.12 8.82 19.02
CA ARG A 189 -10.75 10.04 19.57
C ARG A 189 -10.97 9.99 21.09
N LYS A 190 -11.09 8.80 21.67
CA LYS A 190 -11.19 8.65 23.14
C LYS A 190 -9.86 8.84 23.85
N ILE A 191 -8.74 8.56 23.17
CA ILE A 191 -7.39 8.67 23.74
C ILE A 191 -6.86 10.12 23.63
N SER A 192 -7.28 10.88 22.62
CA SER A 192 -6.87 12.29 22.45
C SER A 192 -7.61 13.30 23.35
N ASN A 193 -8.64 12.85 24.07
CA ASN A 193 -9.48 13.69 24.96
C ASN A 193 -9.37 13.27 26.44
N ALA A 194 -8.37 12.45 26.78
CA ALA A 194 -8.02 12.03 28.14
C ALA A 194 -6.63 12.57 28.49
#